data_AF-A0A2G9GG89-F1
#
_entry.id   AF-A0A2G9GG89-F1
#
_cell.length_a   1.000
_cell.length_b   1.000
_cell.length_c   1.000
_cell.angle_alpha   90.00
_cell.angle_beta   90.00
_cell.angle_gamma   90.00
#
_symmetry.space_group_name_H-M   'P 1'
#
loop_
_entity.id
_entity.type
_entity.pdbx_description
1 polymer ?
#
loop_
_entity_poly.entity_id
_entity_poly.type
_entity_poly.pdbx_seq_one_letter_code
_entity_poly.pdbx_strand_id
1 'polypeptide(L)' 'MVIIFFDLVMVALLFSGVGAAFAIGLMGYRGNTHVAWNKVCNVFDRFCHQVVAAIILSTVAALMFFLLVVLAALNLHKKH' A
#
# COMPACT_ATOMS: atom_id res chain seq x y z
N MET A 1 -6.71 -23.76 -5.29
CA MET A 1 -5.44 -23.77 -4.54
C MET A 1 -4.40 -22.84 -5.17
N VAL A 2 -3.94 -23.06 -6.41
CA VAL A 2 -2.87 -22.27 -7.05
C VAL A 2 -3.18 -20.76 -7.14
N ILE A 3 -4.42 -20.41 -7.54
CA ILE A 3 -4.84 -18.99 -7.65
C ILE A 3 -4.76 -18.28 -6.29
N ILE A 4 -5.29 -18.90 -5.23
CA ILE A 4 -5.27 -18.34 -3.86
C ILE A 4 -3.83 -18.12 -3.37
N PHE A 5 -2.90 -19.01 -3.74
CA PHE A 5 -1.49 -18.86 -3.38
C PHE A 5 -0.86 -17.62 -4.04
N PHE A 6 -1.08 -17.46 -5.35
CA PHE A 6 -0.62 -16.27 -6.08
C PHE A 6 -1.29 -14.99 -5.57
N ASP A 7 -2.58 -15.02 -5.26
CA ASP A 7 -3.29 -13.87 -4.71
C ASP A 7 -2.72 -13.47 -3.34
N LEU A 8 -2.37 -14.44 -2.49
CA LEU A 8 -1.74 -14.17 -1.19
C LEU A 8 -0.36 -13.52 -1.35
N VAL A 9 0.44 -13.98 -2.31
CA VAL A 9 1.72 -13.36 -2.67
C VAL A 9 1.50 -11.91 -3.13
N MET A 10 0.49 -11.66 -3.97
CA MET A 10 0.16 -10.31 -4.43
C MET A 10 -0.28 -9.40 -3.29
N VAL A 11 -1.08 -9.89 -2.34
CA VAL A 11 -1.43 -9.13 -1.12
C VAL A 11 -0.16 -8.72 -0.38
N ALA A 12 0.76 -9.65 -0.12
CA ALA A 12 2.00 -9.35 0.60
C ALA A 12 2.85 -8.28 -0.11
N LEU A 13 2.96 -8.38 -1.44
CA LEU A 13 3.69 -7.40 -2.25
C LEU A 13 3.03 -6.01 -2.22
N LEU A 14 1.69 -5.94 -2.32
CA LEU A 14 0.96 -4.68 -2.26
C LEU A 14 1.16 -3.96 -0.93
N PHE A 15 1.02 -4.67 0.19
CA PHE A 15 1.24 -4.08 1.52
C PHE A 15 2.69 -3.61 1.72
N SER A 16 3.66 -4.38 1.25
CA SER A 16 5.09 -3.99 1.29
C SER A 16 5.34 -2.71 0.48
N GLY A 17 4.84 -2.66 -0.76
CA GLY A 17 4.98 -1.50 -1.64
C GLY A 17 4.31 -0.24 -1.09
N VAL A 18 3.09 -0.36 -0.56
CA VAL A 18 2.38 0.75 0.09
C VAL A 18 3.15 1.24 1.33
N GLY A 19 3.68 0.34 2.15
CA GLY A 19 4.47 0.70 3.34
C GLY A 19 5.75 1.44 2.98
N ALA A 20 6.49 0.97 1.97
CA ALA A 20 7.67 1.65 1.46
C ALA A 20 7.34 3.04 0.90
N ALA A 21 6.30 3.14 0.07
CA ALA A 21 5.83 4.41 -0.47
C ALA A 21 5.38 5.39 0.63
N PHE A 22 4.73 4.89 1.67
CA PHE A 22 4.31 5.69 2.83
C PHE A 22 5.51 6.22 3.62
N ALA A 23 6.52 5.38 3.88
CA ALA A 23 7.74 5.80 4.59
C ALA A 23 8.49 6.90 3.84
N ILE A 24 8.69 6.74 2.53
CA ILE A 24 9.34 7.77 1.70
C ILE A 24 8.45 9.02 1.58
N GLY A 25 7.13 8.84 1.41
CA GLY A 25 6.18 9.95 1.37
C GLY A 25 6.18 10.79 2.65
N LEU A 26 6.25 10.12 3.82
CA LEU A 26 6.34 10.79 5.12
C LEU A 26 7.66 11.54 5.27
N MET A 27 8.78 10.95 4.83
CA MET A 27 10.07 11.65 4.77
C MET A 27 10.00 12.87 3.84
N GLY A 28 9.34 12.77 2.69
CA GLY A 28 9.13 13.89 1.77
C GLY A 28 8.26 15.02 2.35
N TYR A 29 7.30 14.68 3.22
CA TYR A 29 6.40 15.64 3.89
C TYR A 29 7.03 16.30 5.12
N ARG A 30 7.60 15.51 6.03
CA ARG A 30 8.19 16.00 7.28
C ARG A 30 9.61 16.55 7.09
N GLY A 31 10.38 16.00 6.14
CA GLY A 31 11.83 16.19 6.06
C GLY A 31 12.56 15.49 7.21
N ASN A 32 13.87 15.31 7.09
CA ASN A 32 14.72 14.81 8.17
C ASN A 32 16.09 15.50 8.12
N THR A 33 16.32 16.41 9.05
CA THR A 33 17.58 17.19 9.14
C THR A 33 18.79 16.32 9.47
N HIS A 34 18.58 15.20 10.19
CA HIS A 34 19.65 14.28 10.57
C HIS A 34 20.35 13.63 9.36
N VAL A 35 19.62 13.43 8.26
CA VAL A 35 20.17 12.87 7.01
C VAL A 35 20.17 13.90 5.87
N ALA A 36 20.10 15.19 6.21
CA ALA A 36 20.02 16.30 5.26
C ALA A 36 18.87 16.19 4.23
N TRP A 37 17.78 15.50 4.57
CA TRP A 37 16.62 15.35 3.69
C TRP A 37 15.68 16.54 3.85
N ASN A 38 15.62 17.39 2.82
CA ASN A 38 14.79 18.58 2.83
C ASN A 38 13.33 18.26 2.46
N LYS A 39 12.38 19.08 2.94
CA LYS A 39 10.95 18.89 2.64
C LYS A 39 10.69 19.08 1.15
N VAL A 40 10.29 18.02 0.46
CA VAL A 40 9.98 18.06 -0.98
C VAL A 40 8.57 18.57 -1.22
N CYS A 41 7.62 18.24 -0.33
CA CYS A 41 6.22 18.67 -0.47
C CYS A 41 6.03 20.19 -0.41
N ASN A 42 6.97 20.95 0.17
CA ASN A 42 6.91 22.42 0.21
C ASN A 42 7.13 23.07 -1.17
N VAL A 43 7.77 22.34 -2.10
CA VAL A 43 8.06 22.80 -3.47
C VAL A 43 6.99 22.32 -4.45
N PHE A 44 6.42 21.12 -4.22
CA PHE A 44 5.44 20.48 -5.10
C PHE A 44 4.17 20.04 -4.34
N ASP A 45 3.43 21.01 -3.80
CA ASP A 45 2.25 20.76 -2.95
C ASP A 45 1.18 19.88 -3.64
N ARG A 46 0.88 20.19 -4.91
CA ARG A 46 -0.11 19.42 -5.71
C ARG A 46 0.32 17.97 -5.93
N PHE A 47 1.61 17.73 -6.15
CA PHE A 47 2.15 16.39 -6.31
C PHE A 47 2.08 15.61 -4.99
N CYS A 48 2.35 16.28 -3.87
CA CYS A 48 2.26 15.68 -2.54
C CYS A 48 0.84 15.21 -2.22
N HIS A 49 -0.17 16.05 -2.47
CA HIS A 49 -1.57 15.68 -2.31
C HIS A 49 -1.97 14.49 -3.18
N GLN A 50 -1.49 14.44 -4.43
CA GLN A 50 -1.77 13.33 -5.34
C GLN A 50 -1.12 12.02 -4.90
N VAL A 51 0.10 12.06 -4.37
CA VAL A 51 0.79 10.88 -3.82
C VAL A 51 0.07 10.38 -2.57
N VAL A 52 -0.34 11.26 -1.65
CA VAL A 52 -1.11 10.88 -0.46
C VAL A 52 -2.43 10.24 -0.86
N ALA A 53 -3.17 10.83 -1.80
CA ALA A 53 -4.41 10.26 -2.31
C ALA A 53 -4.18 8.88 -2.95
N ALA A 54 -3.12 8.73 -3.76
CA ALA A 54 -2.76 7.45 -4.39
C ALA A 54 -2.41 6.36 -3.37
N ILE A 55 -1.67 6.70 -2.31
CA ILE A 55 -1.34 5.76 -1.24
C ILE A 55 -2.61 5.32 -0.51
N ILE A 56 -3.51 6.26 -0.17
CA ILE A 56 -4.78 5.94 0.50
C ILE A 56 -5.62 5.00 -0.38
N LEU A 57 -5.81 5.35 -1.65
CA LEU A 57 -6.58 4.54 -2.59
C LEU A 57 -5.97 3.14 -2.78
N SER A 58 -4.63 3.06 -2.90
CA SER A 58 -3.93 1.78 -3.02
C SER A 58 -4.07 0.92 -1.77
N THR A 59 -4.05 1.54 -0.59
CA THR A 59 -4.24 0.83 0.69
C THR A 59 -5.65 0.26 0.79
N VAL A 60 -6.67 1.06 0.43
CA VAL A 60 -8.07 0.60 0.41
C VAL A 60 -8.26 -0.54 -0.59
N ALA A 61 -7.69 -0.42 -1.80
CA ALA A 61 -7.75 -1.48 -2.80
C ALA A 61 -7.05 -2.77 -2.33
N ALA A 62 -5.88 -2.68 -1.70
CA ALA A 62 -5.16 -3.83 -1.15
C ALA A 62 -5.95 -4.54 -0.03
N LEU A 63 -6.62 -3.77 0.85
CA LEU A 63 -7.51 -4.31 1.88
C LEU A 63 -8.71 -5.04 1.28
N MET A 64 -9.37 -4.44 0.29
CA MET A 64 -10.50 -5.07 -0.41
C MET A 64 -10.07 -6.36 -1.10
N PHE A 65 -8.90 -6.36 -1.76
CA PHE A 65 -8.35 -7.56 -2.38
C PHE A 65 -8.05 -8.66 -1.35
N PHE A 66 -7.45 -8.31 -0.22
CA PHE A 66 -7.23 -9.26 0.88
C PHE A 66 -8.54 -9.88 1.39
N LEU A 67 -9.59 -9.09 1.59
CA LEU A 67 -10.91 -9.60 2.00
C LEU A 67 -11.48 -10.57 0.96
N LEU A 68 -11.34 -10.28 -0.33
CA LEU A 68 -11.76 -11.19 -1.41
C LEU A 68 -11.01 -12.52 -1.35
N VAL A 69 -9.70 -12.51 -1.10
CA VAL A 69 -8.89 -13.72 -0.96
C VAL A 69 -9.35 -14.56 0.23
N VAL A 70 -9.63 -13.92 1.37
CA VAL A 70 -10.16 -14.60 2.57
C VAL A 70 -11.52 -15.21 2.28
N LEU A 71 -12.43 -14.48 1.66
CA LEU A 71 -13.75 -14.99 1.29
C LEU A 71 -13.65 -16.17 0.30
N ALA A 72 -12.75 -16.08 -0.69
CA ALA A 72 -12.52 -17.17 -1.64
C ALA A 72 -11.99 -18.43 -0.93
N ALA A 73 -11.06 -18.28 0.01
CA ALA A 73 -10.52 -19.39 0.80
C ALA A 73 -11.60 -20.03 1.70
N LEU A 74 -12.43 -19.23 2.37
CA LEU A 74 -13.52 -19.72 3.22
C LEU A 74 -14.59 -20.46 2.42
N ASN A 75 -14.96 -19.95 1.25
CA ASN A 75 -15.92 -20.63 0.36
C ASN A 75 -15.36 -21.95 -0.16
N LEU A 76 -14.06 -22.02 -0.47
CA LEU A 76 -13.42 -23.27 -0.87
C LEU A 76 -13.44 -24.30 0.27
N HIS A 77 -13.15 -23.86 1.51
CA HIS A 77 -13.21 -24.72 2.68
C HIS A 77 -14.63 -25.23 2.96
N LYS A 78 -15.67 -24.39 2.80
CA LYS A 78 -17.07 -24.79 2.98
C LYS A 78 -17.58 -25.78 1.93
N LYS A 79 -17.02 -25.76 0.73
CA LYS A 79 -17.41 -26.66 -0.36
C LYS A 79 -16.81 -28.07 -0.21
N HIS A 80 -15.83 -28.23 0.67
CA HIS A 80 -15.07 -29.46 0.85
C HIS A 80 -15.48 -30.23 2.11
#